data_AF-A0A7X3SLS7-F1
#
_entry.id   AF-A0A7X3SLS7-F1
#
_cell.length_a   1.000
_cell.length_b   1.000
_cell.length_c   1.000
_cell.angle_alpha   90.00
_cell.angle_beta   90.00
_cell.angle_gamma   90.00
#
_symmetry.space_group_name_H-M   'P 1'
#
loop_
_entity.id
_entity.type
_entity.pdbx_description
1 polymer ?
#
loop_
_entity_poly.entity_id
_entity_poly.type
_entity_poly.pdbx_seq_one_letter_code
_entity_poly.pdbx_strand_id
1 'polypeptide(L)'
;MRKLLLYILKPFSFLPALLMMYVIYSFSAQTADVSGSLSYAVSYKIVEIGNDVLETGFTDEQIGRYAHRIEHPVRKLAHMTEYFLLAVAVSFPFYVYGVRGFALMLVAGLICVGFAAGDEYHQSFVAGRGPSKKDVMIDSIGAFFGIVCVRIICWTAMTPFRVAKRIEERTQRKARAKELARERARERARERETFPRERTRERERTTRERERARERETFPRERTRERERTALSREQGTRRAR
;
A
#
# COMPACT_ATOMS: atom_id res chain seq x y z
N MET A 1 24.22 3.45 2.08
CA MET A 1 23.80 4.87 2.18
C MET A 1 22.28 5.09 2.18
N ARG A 2 21.48 4.64 1.18
CA ARG A 2 20.00 4.84 1.19
C ARG A 2 19.26 4.32 2.44
N LYS A 3 19.65 3.15 2.97
CA LYS A 3 19.04 2.60 4.20
C LYS A 3 19.35 3.46 5.44
N LEU A 4 20.58 3.95 5.57
CA LEU A 4 21.02 4.88 6.62
C LEU A 4 20.27 6.21 6.54
N LEU A 5 20.12 6.77 5.33
CA LEU A 5 19.33 7.99 5.10
C LEU A 5 17.88 7.81 5.54
N LEU A 6 17.26 6.67 5.20
CA LEU A 6 15.90 6.33 5.63
C LEU A 6 15.79 6.09 7.14
N TYR A 7 16.83 5.58 7.81
CA TYR A 7 16.83 5.41 9.27
C TYR A 7 16.97 6.74 10.02
N ILE A 8 17.66 7.73 9.47
CA ILE A 8 17.80 9.08 10.05
C ILE A 8 16.60 9.97 9.71
N LEU A 9 16.02 9.85 8.50
CA LEU A 9 14.87 10.65 8.09
C LEU A 9 13.58 10.24 8.81
N LYS A 10 13.50 8.99 9.29
CA LYS A 10 12.37 8.47 10.06
C LYS A 10 12.14 9.24 11.37
N PRO A 11 13.10 9.35 12.30
CA PRO A 11 12.92 10.17 13.49
C PRO A 11 12.76 11.66 13.15
N PHE A 12 13.38 12.14 12.07
CA PHE A 12 13.24 13.54 11.63
C PHE A 12 11.79 13.92 11.26
N SER A 13 10.95 12.96 10.86
CA SER A 13 9.52 13.21 10.61
C SER A 13 8.75 13.67 11.85
N PHE A 14 9.26 13.42 13.07
CA PHE A 14 8.67 13.89 14.31
C PHE A 14 9.16 15.28 14.71
N LEU A 15 10.10 15.89 13.98
CA LEU A 15 10.59 17.23 14.27
C LEU A 15 9.46 18.29 14.34
N PRO A 16 8.46 18.29 13.43
CA PRO A 16 7.32 19.21 13.55
C PRO A 16 6.53 19.00 14.84
N ALA A 17 6.39 17.74 15.30
CA ALA A 17 5.70 17.44 16.55
C ALA A 17 6.50 17.97 17.75
N LEU A 18 7.81 17.75 17.78
CA LEU A 18 8.70 18.28 18.83
C LEU A 18 8.68 19.81 18.87
N LEU A 19 8.67 20.46 17.71
CA LEU A 19 8.55 21.91 17.60
C LEU A 19 7.22 22.39 18.17
N MET A 20 6.10 21.73 17.83
CA MET A 20 4.79 22.08 18.40
C MET A 20 4.75 21.87 19.91
N MET A 21 5.33 20.79 20.43
CA MET A 21 5.43 20.55 21.88
C MET A 21 6.23 21.67 22.57
N TYR A 22 7.32 22.14 21.96
CA TYR A 22 8.10 23.26 22.48
C TYR A 22 7.32 24.57 22.47
N VAL A 23 6.56 24.85 21.40
CA VAL A 23 5.73 26.05 21.28
C VAL A 23 4.65 26.06 22.36
N ILE A 24 3.91 24.95 22.52
CA ILE A 24 2.86 24.82 23.55
C ILE A 24 3.46 25.02 24.95
N TYR A 25 4.57 24.35 25.24
CA TYR A 25 5.26 24.52 26.53
C TYR A 25 5.68 25.96 26.79
N SER A 26 6.17 26.66 25.76
CA SER A 26 6.56 28.07 25.84
C SER A 26 5.38 29.01 26.12
N PHE A 27 4.18 28.71 25.59
CA PHE A 27 2.96 29.46 25.89
C PHE A 27 2.35 29.10 27.25
N SER A 28 2.50 27.85 27.67
CA SER A 28 2.05 27.36 28.99
C SER A 28 2.86 27.95 30.15
N ALA A 29 4.17 28.10 29.97
CA ALA A 29 5.07 28.68 30.96
C ALA A 29 4.84 30.19 31.22
N GLN A 30 4.05 30.87 30.37
CA GLN A 30 3.76 32.30 30.54
C GLN A 30 2.71 32.52 31.64
N THR A 31 2.82 33.61 32.40
CA THR A 31 1.80 33.99 33.39
C THR A 31 0.45 34.30 32.74
N ALA A 32 -0.62 34.27 33.55
CA ALA A 32 -1.97 34.60 33.08
C ALA A 32 -2.06 36.01 32.45
N ASP A 33 -1.32 36.98 32.99
CA ASP A 33 -1.30 38.36 32.53
C ASP A 33 -0.63 38.52 31.16
N VAL A 34 0.50 37.84 30.95
CA VAL A 34 1.24 37.89 29.67
C VAL A 34 0.42 37.19 28.57
N SER A 35 -0.12 36.01 28.86
CA SER A 35 -0.97 35.29 27.90
C SER A 35 -2.29 36.02 27.63
N GLY A 36 -2.87 36.66 28.65
CA GLY A 36 -4.07 37.50 28.53
C GLY A 36 -3.84 38.69 27.61
N SER A 37 -2.76 39.46 27.82
CA SER A 37 -2.46 40.64 26.99
C SER A 37 -2.15 40.29 25.53
N LEU A 38 -1.47 39.17 25.26
CA LEU A 38 -1.27 38.68 23.90
C LEU A 38 -2.61 38.32 23.23
N SER A 39 -3.48 37.61 23.96
CA SER A 39 -4.81 37.23 23.48
C SER A 39 -5.70 38.45 23.24
N TYR A 40 -5.60 39.48 24.10
CA TYR A 40 -6.27 40.76 23.94
C TYR A 40 -5.80 41.47 22.67
N ALA A 41 -4.50 41.53 22.39
CA ALA A 41 -3.97 42.17 21.19
C ALA A 41 -4.50 41.49 19.90
N VAL A 42 -4.52 40.16 19.87
CA VAL A 42 -5.11 39.39 18.77
C VAL A 42 -6.62 39.67 18.67
N SER A 43 -7.32 39.70 19.80
CA SER A 43 -8.76 39.97 19.87
C SER A 43 -9.11 41.37 19.38
N TYR A 44 -8.32 42.37 19.75
CA TYR A 44 -8.47 43.74 19.29
C TYR A 44 -8.37 43.80 17.77
N LYS A 45 -7.34 43.17 17.19
CA LYS A 45 -7.16 43.11 15.74
C LYS A 45 -8.32 42.40 15.03
N ILE A 46 -8.87 41.34 15.62
CA ILE A 46 -10.04 40.64 15.07
C ILE A 46 -11.26 41.57 15.03
N VAL A 47 -11.54 42.29 16.12
CA VAL A 47 -12.69 43.21 16.20
C VAL A 47 -12.50 44.42 15.31
N GLU A 48 -11.28 44.97 15.23
CA GLU A 48 -10.92 46.08 14.36
C GLU A 48 -11.13 45.72 12.88
N ILE A 49 -10.58 44.58 12.43
CA ILE A 49 -10.79 44.09 11.05
C ILE A 49 -12.28 43.82 10.80
N GLY A 50 -12.98 43.23 11.77
CA GLY A 50 -14.41 43.00 11.67
C GLY A 50 -15.21 44.29 11.50
N ASN A 51 -14.81 45.34 12.23
CA ASN A 51 -15.42 46.66 12.13
C ASN A 51 -15.21 47.30 10.76
N ASP A 52 -14.00 47.20 10.22
CA ASP A 52 -13.66 47.76 8.90
C ASP A 52 -14.38 47.02 7.77
N VAL A 53 -14.49 45.69 7.87
CA VAL A 53 -15.12 44.85 6.84
C VAL A 53 -16.64 44.94 6.86
N LEU A 54 -17.26 45.05 8.04
CA LEU A 54 -18.70 45.12 8.21
C LEU A 54 -19.24 46.55 8.27
N GLU A 55 -18.36 47.55 8.17
CA GLU A 55 -18.67 48.98 8.27
C GLU A 55 -19.54 49.32 9.49
N THR A 56 -19.31 48.65 10.62
CA THR A 56 -20.16 48.78 11.81
C THR A 56 -20.01 50.13 12.52
N GLY A 57 -18.95 50.88 12.22
CA GLY A 57 -18.71 52.22 12.76
C GLY A 57 -18.46 52.26 14.27
N PHE A 58 -17.89 51.19 14.84
CA PHE A 58 -17.56 51.13 16.27
C PHE A 58 -16.46 52.13 16.63
N THR A 59 -16.59 52.74 17.80
CA THR A 59 -15.54 53.57 18.39
C THR A 59 -14.44 52.71 19.00
N ASP A 60 -13.24 53.26 19.18
CA ASP A 60 -12.09 52.56 19.80
C ASP A 60 -12.45 51.97 21.18
N GLU A 61 -13.26 52.68 21.96
CA GLU A 61 -13.76 52.21 23.26
C GLU A 61 -14.67 50.98 23.14
N GLN A 62 -15.50 50.93 22.09
CA GLN A 62 -16.36 49.78 21.80
C GLN A 62 -15.52 48.59 21.32
N ILE A 63 -14.53 48.83 20.45
CA ILE A 63 -13.59 47.80 19.98
C ILE A 63 -12.86 47.17 21.17
N GLY A 64 -12.30 47.99 22.07
CA GLY A 64 -11.63 47.50 23.28
C GLY A 64 -12.57 46.68 24.19
N ARG A 65 -13.83 47.10 24.34
CA ARG A 65 -14.83 46.36 25.11
C ARG A 65 -15.15 45.00 24.52
N TYR A 66 -15.31 44.90 23.20
CA TYR A 66 -15.54 43.63 22.52
C TYR A 66 -14.29 42.76 22.56
N ALA A 67 -13.10 43.34 22.38
CA ALA A 67 -11.83 42.63 22.48
C ALA A 67 -11.67 41.95 23.86
N HIS A 68 -11.94 42.67 24.96
CA HIS A 68 -11.90 42.12 26.30
C HIS A 68 -12.95 41.00 26.52
N ARG A 69 -14.09 41.04 25.82
CA ARG A 69 -15.08 39.94 25.90
C ARG A 69 -14.63 38.68 25.18
N ILE A 70 -13.91 38.83 24.07
CA ILE A 70 -13.50 37.70 23.24
C ILE A 70 -12.09 37.18 23.55
N GLU A 71 -11.26 37.90 24.31
CA GLU A 71 -9.87 37.50 24.61
C GLU A 71 -9.78 36.09 25.20
N HIS A 72 -10.69 35.76 26.10
CA HIS A 72 -10.66 34.50 26.81
C HIS A 72 -11.11 33.34 25.90
N PRO A 73 -12.20 33.46 25.13
CA PRO A 73 -12.51 32.54 24.03
C PRO A 73 -11.37 32.41 23.00
N VAL A 74 -10.77 33.51 22.56
CA VAL A 74 -9.67 33.51 21.58
C VAL A 74 -8.47 32.73 22.10
N ARG A 75 -8.09 32.94 23.37
CA ARG A 75 -7.04 32.16 24.03
C ARG A 75 -7.33 30.66 24.03
N LYS A 76 -8.57 30.26 24.37
CA LYS A 76 -8.96 28.84 24.37
C LYS A 76 -8.97 28.24 22.97
N LEU A 77 -9.38 29.01 21.96
CA LEU A 77 -9.31 28.57 20.58
C LEU A 77 -7.85 28.44 20.11
N ALA A 78 -6.96 29.34 20.53
CA ALA A 78 -5.54 29.24 20.23
C ALA A 78 -4.95 27.92 20.76
N HIS A 79 -5.17 27.61 22.05
CA HIS A 79 -4.75 26.33 22.62
C HIS A 79 -5.35 25.14 21.87
N MET A 80 -6.67 25.15 21.59
CA MET A 80 -7.31 24.10 20.80
C MET A 80 -6.65 23.92 19.42
N THR A 81 -6.26 25.01 18.76
CA THR A 81 -5.57 24.96 17.46
C THR A 81 -4.12 24.45 17.59
N GLU A 82 -3.42 24.76 18.67
CA GLU A 82 -2.09 24.24 18.94
C GLU A 82 -2.13 22.71 19.11
N TYR A 83 -3.10 22.21 19.89
CA TYR A 83 -3.32 20.77 20.06
C TYR A 83 -3.80 20.08 18.78
N PHE A 84 -4.60 20.77 17.94
CA PHE A 84 -4.93 20.30 16.60
C PHE A 84 -3.66 20.13 15.74
N LEU A 85 -2.79 21.14 15.70
CA LEU A 85 -1.54 21.09 14.93
C LEU A 85 -0.57 20.05 15.47
N LEU A 86 -0.45 19.92 16.80
CA LEU A 86 0.31 18.86 17.44
C LEU A 86 -0.22 17.49 17.02
N ALA A 87 -1.53 17.28 17.06
CA ALA A 87 -2.15 16.02 16.65
C ALA A 87 -1.91 15.70 15.17
N VAL A 88 -1.93 16.71 14.28
CA VAL A 88 -1.56 16.55 12.88
C VAL A 88 -0.08 16.13 12.76
N ALA A 89 0.81 16.84 13.44
CA ALA A 89 2.25 16.62 13.40
C ALA A 89 2.67 15.26 13.97
N VAL A 90 1.96 14.76 14.99
CA VAL A 90 2.16 13.43 15.59
C VAL A 90 1.55 12.34 14.71
N SER A 91 0.32 12.55 14.21
CA SER A 91 -0.43 11.53 13.46
C SER A 91 0.17 11.26 12.08
N PHE A 92 0.75 12.26 11.43
CA PHE A 92 1.28 12.12 10.08
C PHE A 92 2.44 11.09 10.00
N PRO A 93 3.51 11.18 10.83
CA PRO A 93 4.54 10.15 10.94
C PRO A 93 3.97 8.76 11.24
N PHE A 94 3.07 8.63 12.22
CA PHE A 94 2.45 7.34 12.56
C PHE A 94 1.68 6.73 11.40
N TYR A 95 0.94 7.54 10.63
CA TYR A 95 0.22 7.09 9.45
C TYR A 95 1.18 6.61 8.34
N VAL A 96 2.29 7.33 8.14
CA VAL A 96 3.34 6.96 7.17
C VAL A 96 4.04 5.65 7.59
N TYR A 97 4.27 5.44 8.89
CA TYR A 97 4.87 4.22 9.44
C TYR A 97 3.94 3.02 9.52
N GLY A 98 2.67 3.19 9.13
CA GLY A 98 1.74 2.09 8.94
C GLY A 98 0.75 1.89 10.07
N VAL A 99 0.78 2.73 11.12
CA VAL A 99 -0.27 2.78 12.14
C VAL A 99 -1.51 3.45 11.53
N ARG A 100 -2.62 2.72 11.43
CA ARG A 100 -3.83 3.18 10.72
C ARG A 100 -5.10 2.84 11.48
N GLY A 101 -6.19 3.52 11.10
CA GLY A 101 -7.51 3.26 11.66
C GLY A 101 -7.58 3.58 13.14
N PHE A 102 -8.16 2.67 13.93
CA PHE A 102 -8.37 2.87 15.36
C PHE A 102 -7.06 2.92 16.16
N ALA A 103 -6.03 2.17 15.76
CA ALA A 103 -4.73 2.20 16.43
C ALA A 103 -4.08 3.59 16.36
N LEU A 104 -4.26 4.32 15.25
CA LEU A 104 -3.77 5.70 15.11
C LEU A 104 -4.51 6.63 16.06
N MET A 105 -5.84 6.50 16.14
CA MET A 105 -6.67 7.28 17.06
C MET A 105 -6.25 7.06 18.51
N LEU A 106 -5.99 5.81 18.90
CA LEU A 106 -5.54 5.50 20.25
C LEU A 106 -4.14 6.03 20.54
N VAL A 107 -3.14 5.74 19.70
CA VAL A 107 -1.75 6.12 19.98
C VAL A 107 -1.58 7.64 19.94
N ALA A 108 -2.03 8.29 18.86
CA ALA A 108 -1.92 9.75 18.74
C ALA A 108 -2.82 10.45 19.76
N GLY A 109 -4.03 9.93 20.00
CA GLY A 109 -4.96 10.47 20.99
C GLY A 109 -4.39 10.40 22.41
N LEU A 110 -3.83 9.26 22.83
CA LEU A 110 -3.21 9.13 24.15
C LEU A 110 -2.02 10.07 24.32
N ILE A 111 -1.20 10.25 23.29
CA ILE A 111 -0.07 11.20 23.32
C ILE A 111 -0.58 12.63 23.48
N CYS A 112 -1.54 13.06 22.65
CA CYS A 112 -2.07 14.43 22.71
C CYS A 112 -2.83 14.73 24.00
N VAL A 113 -3.70 13.81 24.45
CA VAL A 113 -4.45 13.96 25.71
C VAL A 113 -3.50 13.91 26.91
N GLY A 114 -2.49 13.03 26.89
CA GLY A 114 -1.47 12.97 27.93
C GLY A 114 -0.64 14.26 27.98
N PHE A 115 -0.32 14.84 26.82
CA PHE A 115 0.38 16.12 26.74
C PHE A 115 -0.49 17.26 27.25
N ALA A 116 -1.78 17.32 26.87
CA ALA A 116 -2.73 18.32 27.37
C ALA A 116 -2.92 18.25 28.89
N ALA A 117 -3.00 17.05 29.45
CA ALA A 117 -3.07 16.85 30.89
C ALA A 117 -1.77 17.29 31.59
N GLY A 118 -0.61 17.00 30.98
CA GLY A 118 0.70 17.44 31.48
C GLY A 118 0.87 18.95 31.42
N ASP A 119 0.31 19.59 30.39
CA ASP A 119 0.33 21.03 30.20
C ASP A 119 -0.50 21.76 31.26
N GLU A 120 -1.72 21.29 31.52
CA GLU A 120 -2.57 21.81 32.60
C GLU A 120 -1.95 21.58 33.99
N TYR A 121 -1.26 20.45 34.17
CA TYR A 121 -0.48 20.21 35.38
C TYR A 121 0.67 21.22 35.51
N HIS A 122 1.43 21.48 34.44
CA HIS A 122 2.49 22.48 34.45
C HIS A 122 1.95 23.89 34.73
N GLN A 123 0.86 24.24 34.07
CA GLN A 123 0.14 25.49 34.23
C GLN A 123 -0.34 25.72 35.67
N SER A 124 -0.66 24.66 36.42
CA SER A 124 -1.02 24.78 37.84
C SER A 124 0.11 25.31 38.75
N PHE A 125 1.36 25.27 38.29
CA PHE A 125 2.50 25.86 38.99
C PHE A 125 2.79 27.30 38.57
N VAL A 126 2.07 27.83 37.57
CA VAL A 126 2.27 29.18 37.05
C VAL A 126 1.32 30.16 37.74
N ALA A 127 1.85 31.30 38.18
CA ALA A 127 1.09 32.30 38.91
C ALA A 127 -0.11 32.82 38.07
N GLY A 128 -1.28 32.88 38.71
CA GLY A 128 -2.52 33.40 38.12
C GLY A 128 -3.25 32.43 37.18
N ARG A 129 -2.75 31.21 36.95
CA ARG A 129 -3.44 30.19 36.17
C ARG A 129 -4.04 29.11 37.08
N GLY A 130 -5.32 28.80 36.88
CA GLY A 130 -6.02 27.73 37.60
C GLY A 130 -6.17 26.50 36.71
N PRO A 131 -5.88 25.28 37.20
CA PRO A 131 -6.07 24.07 36.42
C PRO A 131 -7.55 23.83 36.16
N SER A 132 -7.91 23.59 34.91
CA SER A 132 -9.29 23.45 34.44
C SER A 132 -9.42 22.19 33.60
N LYS A 133 -10.16 21.21 34.14
CA LYS A 133 -10.50 19.97 33.40
C LYS A 133 -11.23 20.26 32.09
N LYS A 134 -11.94 21.40 32.01
CA LYS A 134 -12.64 21.82 30.79
C LYS A 134 -11.65 22.19 29.68
N ASP A 135 -10.47 22.68 30.02
CA ASP A 135 -9.48 23.12 29.04
C ASP A 135 -8.81 21.91 28.38
N VAL A 136 -8.44 20.89 29.17
CA VAL A 136 -8.03 19.57 28.65
C VAL A 136 -9.07 18.98 27.69
N MET A 137 -10.37 19.10 28.00
CA MET A 137 -11.43 18.57 27.13
C MET A 137 -11.50 19.31 25.79
N ILE A 138 -11.42 20.64 25.81
CA ILE A 138 -11.43 21.46 24.59
C ILE A 138 -10.21 21.13 23.72
N ASP A 139 -9.04 21.04 24.33
CA ASP A 139 -7.79 20.70 23.64
C ASP A 139 -7.82 19.28 23.07
N SER A 140 -8.44 18.34 23.80
CA SER A 140 -8.66 16.97 23.34
C SER A 140 -9.59 16.91 22.12
N ILE A 141 -10.59 17.80 22.04
CA ILE A 141 -11.46 17.92 20.85
C ILE A 141 -10.65 18.43 19.66
N GLY A 142 -9.81 19.46 19.87
CA GLY A 142 -8.87 19.94 18.85
C GLY A 142 -7.96 18.84 18.33
N ALA A 143 -7.35 18.07 19.25
CA ALA A 143 -6.51 16.93 18.90
C ALA A 143 -7.29 15.85 18.11
N PHE A 144 -8.51 15.52 18.53
CA PHE A 144 -9.36 14.55 17.81
C PHE A 144 -9.59 14.98 16.35
N PHE A 145 -9.96 16.24 16.12
CA PHE A 145 -10.12 16.76 14.76
C PHE A 145 -8.82 16.71 13.97
N GLY A 146 -7.67 17.00 14.59
CA GLY A 146 -6.36 16.89 13.95
C GLY A 146 -6.07 15.46 13.44
N ILE A 147 -6.33 14.44 14.27
CA ILE A 147 -6.13 13.04 13.88
C ILE A 147 -7.07 12.64 12.73
N VAL A 148 -8.33 13.06 12.80
CA VAL A 148 -9.32 12.80 11.74
C VAL A 148 -8.93 13.47 10.43
N CYS A 149 -8.47 14.72 10.48
CA CYS A 149 -7.98 15.45 9.30
C CYS A 149 -6.83 14.71 8.61
N VAL A 150 -5.81 14.26 9.36
CA VAL A 150 -4.71 13.45 8.79
C VAL A 150 -5.25 12.17 8.16
N ARG A 151 -6.20 11.50 8.82
CA ARG A 151 -6.79 10.28 8.30
C ARG A 151 -7.52 10.53 6.98
N ILE A 152 -8.29 11.62 6.85
CA ILE A 152 -8.98 11.99 5.61
C ILE A 152 -7.95 12.31 4.52
N ILE A 153 -7.01 13.22 4.78
CA ILE A 153 -6.00 13.67 3.80
C ILE A 153 -5.14 12.50 3.32
N CYS A 154 -4.63 11.69 4.25
CA CYS A 154 -3.78 10.55 3.88
C CYS A 154 -4.58 9.39 3.27
N TRP A 155 -5.89 9.30 3.50
CA TRP A 155 -6.75 8.35 2.80
C TRP A 155 -7.02 8.81 1.37
N THR A 156 -7.42 10.07 1.16
CA THR A 156 -7.66 10.63 -0.18
C THR A 156 -6.40 10.68 -1.03
N ALA A 157 -5.25 11.04 -0.45
CA ALA A 157 -3.98 11.09 -1.17
C ALA A 157 -3.43 9.70 -1.53
N MET A 158 -3.59 8.68 -0.67
CA MET A 158 -3.02 7.35 -0.91
C MET A 158 -3.96 6.36 -1.60
N THR A 159 -5.27 6.60 -1.63
CA THR A 159 -6.23 5.77 -2.35
C THR A 159 -5.89 5.61 -3.85
N PRO A 160 -5.57 6.67 -4.63
CA PRO A 160 -5.24 6.50 -6.05
C PRO A 160 -3.97 5.65 -6.26
N PHE A 161 -2.93 5.84 -5.44
CA PHE A 161 -1.70 5.03 -5.52
C PHE A 161 -1.95 3.55 -5.23
N ARG A 162 -2.79 3.22 -4.24
CA ARG A 162 -3.12 1.83 -3.89
C ARG A 162 -3.96 1.16 -4.98
N VAL A 163 -4.89 1.89 -5.58
CA VAL A 163 -5.71 1.39 -6.69
C VAL A 163 -4.85 1.16 -7.92
N ALA A 164 -3.97 2.12 -8.28
CA ALA A 164 -3.04 1.99 -9.40
C ALA A 164 -2.14 0.75 -9.26
N LYS A 165 -1.51 0.56 -8.10
CA LYS A 165 -0.67 -0.62 -7.84
C LYS A 165 -1.44 -1.94 -7.96
N ARG A 166 -2.68 -1.99 -7.44
CA ARG A 166 -3.53 -3.19 -7.54
C ARG A 166 -3.93 -3.48 -9.01
N ILE A 167 -4.17 -2.44 -9.81
CA ILE A 167 -4.46 -2.59 -11.24
C ILE A 167 -3.23 -3.14 -11.97
N GLU A 168 -2.04 -2.61 -11.68
CA GLU A 168 -0.79 -3.09 -12.28
C GLU A 168 -0.53 -4.56 -11.96
N GLU A 169 -0.64 -4.97 -10.69
CA GLU A 169 -0.49 -6.37 -10.28
C GLU A 169 -1.51 -7.29 -10.96
N ARG A 170 -2.77 -6.84 -11.12
CA ARG A 170 -3.80 -7.60 -11.86
C ARG A 170 -3.45 -7.73 -13.34
N THR A 171 -2.96 -6.67 -13.97
CA THR A 171 -2.54 -6.69 -15.38
C THR A 171 -1.36 -7.63 -15.59
N GLN A 172 -0.35 -7.57 -14.71
CA GLN A 172 0.79 -8.49 -14.75
C GLN A 172 0.35 -9.95 -14.55
N ARG A 173 -0.55 -10.23 -13.61
CA ARG A 173 -1.12 -11.58 -13.42
C ARG A 173 -1.87 -12.07 -14.66
N LYS A 174 -2.70 -11.22 -15.28
CA LYS A 174 -3.42 -11.56 -16.52
C LYS A 174 -2.46 -11.82 -17.69
N ALA A 175 -1.40 -11.02 -17.83
CA ALA A 175 -0.39 -11.20 -18.86
C ALA A 175 0.32 -12.56 -18.70
N ARG A 176 0.79 -12.87 -17.48
CA ARG A 176 1.43 -14.18 -17.16
C ARG A 176 0.48 -15.35 -17.40
N ALA A 177 -0.79 -15.24 -17.01
CA ALA A 177 -1.77 -16.30 -17.24
C ALA A 177 -2.03 -16.52 -18.75
N LYS A 178 -2.07 -15.45 -19.55
CA LYS A 178 -2.24 -15.52 -21.01
C LYS A 178 -1.02 -16.14 -21.68
N GLU A 179 0.18 -15.83 -21.22
CA GLU A 179 1.43 -16.43 -21.71
C GLU A 179 1.47 -17.93 -21.42
N LEU A 180 1.21 -18.33 -20.17
CA LEU A 180 1.14 -19.74 -19.77
C LEU A 180 0.07 -20.51 -20.57
N ALA A 181 -1.08 -19.89 -20.83
CA ALA A 181 -2.13 -20.49 -21.65
C ALA A 181 -1.69 -20.67 -23.11
N ARG A 182 -0.93 -19.71 -23.67
CA ARG A 182 -0.35 -19.81 -25.02
C ARG A 182 0.71 -20.91 -25.10
N GLU A 183 1.57 -21.03 -24.10
CA GLU A 183 2.57 -22.11 -24.03
C GLU A 183 1.90 -23.48 -23.98
N ARG A 184 0.93 -23.67 -23.08
CA ARG A 184 0.15 -24.92 -23.00
C ARG A 184 -0.58 -25.23 -24.31
N ALA A 185 -1.11 -24.22 -24.99
CA ALA A 185 -1.75 -24.41 -26.30
C ALA A 185 -0.74 -24.85 -27.37
N ARG A 186 0.47 -24.27 -27.38
CA ARG A 186 1.56 -24.66 -28.29
C ARG A 186 2.05 -26.07 -28.00
N GLU A 187 2.18 -26.43 -26.73
CA GLU A 187 2.60 -27.77 -26.30
C GLU A 187 1.57 -28.82 -26.72
N ARG A 188 0.27 -28.58 -26.46
CA ARG A 188 -0.82 -29.43 -26.94
C ARG A 188 -0.87 -29.54 -28.46
N ALA A 189 -0.56 -28.47 -29.19
CA ALA A 189 -0.49 -28.51 -30.66
C ALA A 189 0.69 -29.38 -31.13
N ARG A 190 1.86 -29.26 -30.50
CA ARG A 190 3.02 -30.11 -30.78
C ARG A 190 2.71 -31.57 -30.50
N GLU A 191 2.14 -31.89 -29.34
CA GLU A 191 1.70 -33.24 -29.01
C GLU A 191 0.72 -33.80 -30.05
N ARG A 192 -0.26 -33.00 -30.48
CA ARG A 192 -1.20 -33.40 -31.54
C ARG A 192 -0.53 -33.68 -32.88
N GLU A 193 0.59 -33.04 -33.20
CA GLU A 193 1.33 -33.28 -34.44
C GLU A 193 2.32 -34.45 -34.34
N THR A 194 2.97 -34.65 -33.19
CA THR A 194 3.91 -35.76 -32.99
C THR A 194 3.22 -37.10 -32.81
N PHE A 195 2.12 -37.16 -32.05
CA PHE A 195 1.46 -38.44 -31.73
C PHE A 195 1.00 -39.25 -32.97
N PRO A 196 0.38 -38.63 -33.99
CA PRO A 196 0.03 -39.34 -35.21
C PRO A 196 1.27 -39.79 -35.98
N ARG A 197 2.28 -38.91 -36.13
CA ARG A 197 3.51 -39.22 -36.87
C ARG A 197 4.29 -40.38 -36.25
N GLU A 198 4.37 -40.45 -34.93
CA GLU A 198 5.02 -41.56 -34.22
C GLU A 198 4.25 -42.86 -34.41
N ARG A 199 2.92 -42.85 -34.26
CA ARG A 199 2.09 -44.05 -34.55
C ARG A 199 2.22 -44.53 -35.99
N THR A 200 2.28 -43.62 -36.97
CA THR A 200 2.45 -44.01 -38.38
C THR A 200 3.82 -44.64 -38.59
N ARG A 201 4.90 -44.04 -38.07
CA ARG A 201 6.27 -44.59 -38.14
C ARG A 201 6.40 -45.95 -37.45
N GLU A 202 5.72 -46.13 -36.33
CA GLU A 202 5.72 -47.40 -35.58
C GLU A 202 4.99 -48.51 -36.35
N ARG A 203 3.85 -48.19 -36.98
CA ARG A 203 3.15 -49.09 -37.92
C ARG A 203 4.01 -49.45 -39.12
N GLU A 204 4.70 -48.48 -39.73
CA GLU A 204 5.58 -48.74 -40.86
C GLU A 204 6.75 -49.65 -40.47
N ARG A 205 7.35 -49.45 -39.28
CA ARG A 205 8.40 -50.34 -38.74
C ARG A 205 7.91 -51.77 -38.57
N THR A 206 6.78 -51.95 -37.89
CA THR A 206 6.21 -53.29 -37.66
C THR A 206 5.81 -53.97 -38.97
N THR A 207 5.32 -53.22 -39.95
CA THR A 207 4.99 -53.77 -41.28
C THR A 207 6.27 -54.23 -42.01
N ARG A 208 7.32 -53.41 -42.03
CA ARG A 208 8.62 -53.78 -42.62
C ARG A 208 9.27 -54.98 -41.93
N GLU A 209 9.15 -55.09 -40.60
CA GLU A 209 9.65 -56.26 -39.88
C GLU A 209 8.89 -57.54 -40.26
N ARG A 210 7.57 -57.46 -40.41
CA ARG A 210 6.75 -58.59 -40.88
C ARG A 210 7.08 -58.98 -42.32
N GLU A 211 7.31 -58.02 -43.20
CA GLU A 211 7.75 -58.29 -44.59
C GLU A 211 9.12 -58.97 -44.61
N ARG A 212 10.10 -58.46 -43.86
CA ARG A 212 11.43 -59.08 -43.74
C ARG A 212 11.37 -60.48 -43.15
N ALA A 213 10.47 -60.72 -42.18
CA ALA A 213 10.25 -62.06 -41.62
C ALA A 213 9.64 -63.01 -42.66
N ARG A 214 8.65 -62.55 -43.43
CA ARG A 214 8.08 -63.33 -44.54
C ARG A 214 9.10 -63.64 -45.61
N GLU A 215 9.91 -62.67 -46.04
CA GLU A 215 11.00 -62.89 -47.00
C GLU A 215 12.00 -63.95 -46.50
N ARG A 216 12.37 -63.91 -45.22
CA ARG A 216 13.23 -64.92 -44.60
C ARG A 216 12.62 -66.32 -44.59
N GLU A 217 11.30 -66.45 -44.57
CA GLU A 217 10.60 -67.74 -44.61
C GLU A 217 10.33 -68.24 -46.04
N THR A 218 10.09 -67.34 -47.01
CA THR A 218 9.86 -67.71 -48.41
C THR A 218 11.15 -68.04 -49.16
N PHE A 219 12.24 -67.30 -48.94
CA PHE A 219 13.52 -67.55 -49.62
C PHE A 219 14.04 -69.00 -49.50
N PRO A 220 14.01 -69.63 -48.31
CA PRO A 220 14.41 -71.03 -48.15
C PRO A 220 13.45 -72.01 -48.85
N ARG A 221 12.15 -71.72 -48.84
CA ARG A 221 11.10 -72.56 -49.44
C ARG A 221 11.13 -72.55 -50.97
N GLU A 222 11.44 -71.41 -51.57
CA GLU A 222 11.60 -71.31 -53.02
C GLU A 222 12.87 -72.01 -53.49
N ARG A 223 14.01 -71.84 -52.79
CA ARG A 223 15.24 -72.59 -53.11
C ARG A 223 15.08 -74.10 -52.95
N THR A 224 14.31 -74.56 -51.97
CA THR A 224 14.05 -76.01 -51.79
C THR A 224 13.15 -76.54 -52.91
N ARG A 225 12.06 -75.85 -53.25
CA ARG A 225 11.21 -76.23 -54.39
C ARG A 225 11.94 -76.20 -55.73
N GLU A 226 12.83 -75.24 -55.93
CA GLU A 226 13.65 -75.13 -57.15
C GLU A 226 14.68 -76.28 -57.24
N ARG A 227 15.30 -76.64 -56.10
CA ARG A 227 16.17 -77.82 -56.02
C ARG A 227 15.41 -79.12 -56.27
N GLU A 228 14.21 -79.28 -55.73
CA GLU A 228 13.35 -80.45 -55.98
C GLU A 228 12.91 -80.55 -57.45
N ARG A 229 12.52 -79.43 -58.08
CA ARG A 229 12.20 -79.41 -59.52
C ARG A 229 13.41 -79.78 -60.39
N THR A 230 14.59 -79.27 -60.03
CA THR A 230 15.84 -79.59 -60.74
C THR A 230 16.23 -81.07 -60.55
N ALA A 231 15.98 -81.65 -59.37
CA ALA A 231 16.21 -83.06 -59.09
C ALA A 231 15.23 -83.99 -59.83
N LEU A 232 13.94 -83.66 -59.84
CA LEU A 232 12.90 -84.40 -60.58
C LEU A 232 13.16 -84.38 -62.10
N SER A 233 13.60 -83.25 -62.65
CA SER A 233 14.00 -83.15 -64.05
C SER A 233 15.21 -84.06 -64.39
N ARG A 234 16.18 -84.17 -63.47
CA ARG A 234 17.32 -85.09 -63.61
C ARG A 234 16.93 -86.57 -63.51
N GLU A 235 15.99 -86.94 -62.65
CA GLU A 235 15.47 -88.31 -62.55
C GLU A 235 14.65 -88.72 -63.78
N GLN A 236 13.85 -87.81 -64.33
CA GLN A 236 13.10 -88.07 -65.57
C GLN A 236 14.01 -88.21 -66.79
N GLY A 237 15.14 -87.47 -66.83
CA GLY A 237 16.17 -87.64 -67.85
C GLY A 237 16.91 -88.98 -67.77
N THR A 238 17.13 -89.51 -66.56
CA THR A 238 17.83 -90.79 -66.36
C THR A 238 16.95 -92.02 -66.58
N ARG A 239 15.63 -91.93 -66.34
CA ARG A 239 14.68 -93.01 -66.67
C ARG A 239 14.43 -93.22 -68.17
N ARG A 240 14.72 -92.23 -69.03
CA ARG A 240 14.62 -92.36 -70.50
C ARG A 240 15.87 -92.97 -71.15
N ALA A 241 16.93 -93.22 -70.38
CA ALA A 241 18.21 -93.75 -70.87
C ALA A 241 18.49 -95.23 -70.48
N ARG A 242 17.47 -95.93 -69.98
CA ARG A 242 17.44 -97.40 -69.84
C ARG A 242 16.35 -97.95 -70.73
#